data_AF-A0A1S3H2A6-F1
#
_entry.id   AF-A0A1S3H2A6-F1
#
_cell.length_a   1.000
_cell.length_b   1.000
_cell.length_c   1.000
_cell.angle_alpha   90.00
_cell.angle_beta   90.00
_cell.angle_gamma   90.00
#
_symmetry.space_group_name_H-M   'P 1'
#
loop_
_entity.id
_entity.type
_entity.pdbx_description
1 polymer ?
#
loop_
_entity_poly.entity_id
_entity_poly.type
_entity_poly.pdbx_seq_one_letter_code
_entity_poly.pdbx_strand_id
1 'polypeptide(L)'
;MASGNSSDLVEVHHGGDYCSEFEYDSEAEKQRNKRKDLAVKHKEKSHKVAPRSECEAEYSKDEGRRQRFHILSMDAYSRHKKFINDYMIYYGGKWSEFKQNKSVGKTDLDVIRENHRFLWTEEDNPDDSWEKRMSKKYYDKLFKEYCISDLSRYKENKVAMRWRIEKEVVEGK
;
A
#
# COMPACT_ATOMS: atom_id res chain seq x y z
N MET A 1 1.53 46.10 -45.58
CA MET A 1 2.95 45.80 -45.34
C MET A 1 3.02 44.58 -44.44
N ALA A 2 3.84 43.59 -44.87
CA ALA A 2 4.38 42.41 -44.18
C ALA A 2 3.66 41.89 -42.91
N SER A 3 3.34 40.61 -42.77
CA SER A 3 4.28 39.47 -42.67
C SER A 3 3.43 38.19 -42.70
N GLY A 4 3.73 37.08 -43.37
CA GLY A 4 5.03 36.45 -43.60
C GLY A 4 5.41 35.63 -42.37
N ASN A 5 5.05 34.34 -42.32
CA ASN A 5 6.03 33.26 -42.11
C ASN A 5 5.41 31.86 -42.23
N SER A 6 5.86 31.21 -43.29
CA SER A 6 5.88 29.77 -43.54
C SER A 6 6.61 29.07 -42.40
N SER A 7 6.00 28.03 -41.82
CA SER A 7 6.69 27.12 -40.89
C SER A 7 7.19 25.92 -41.68
N ASP A 8 8.51 25.91 -41.88
CA ASP A 8 9.26 24.83 -42.52
C ASP A 8 9.06 23.50 -41.79
N LEU A 9 8.70 22.50 -42.58
CA LEU A 9 8.60 21.09 -42.20
C LEU A 9 10.02 20.53 -42.11
N VAL A 10 10.52 20.28 -40.90
CA VAL A 10 11.84 19.68 -40.69
C VAL A 10 11.73 18.17 -40.89
N GLU A 11 12.20 17.70 -42.05
CA GLU A 11 12.31 16.28 -42.39
C GLU A 11 13.54 15.67 -41.71
N VAL A 12 13.32 14.79 -40.74
CA VAL A 12 14.37 14.16 -39.94
C VAL A 12 15.03 13.03 -40.74
N HIS A 13 16.17 13.33 -41.37
CA HIS A 13 17.03 12.33 -42.01
C HIS A 13 17.62 11.38 -40.96
N HIS A 14 17.11 10.16 -40.88
CA HIS A 14 17.77 9.04 -40.19
C HIS A 14 18.77 8.39 -41.17
N GLY A 15 19.92 9.03 -41.35
CA GLY A 15 21.05 8.46 -42.09
C GLY A 15 21.75 7.40 -41.25
N GLY A 16 21.47 6.14 -41.56
CA GLY A 16 22.07 4.96 -40.91
C GLY A 16 22.49 3.91 -41.94
N ASP A 17 23.29 4.30 -42.93
CA ASP A 17 23.93 3.38 -43.88
C ASP A 17 25.13 2.69 -43.23
N TYR A 18 24.87 1.71 -42.36
CA TYR A 18 25.83 0.68 -42.00
C TYR A 18 25.82 -0.41 -43.09
N CYS A 19 26.54 -0.18 -44.18
CA CYS A 19 26.84 -1.25 -45.15
C CYS A 19 28.19 -1.87 -44.80
N SER A 20 28.14 -3.09 -44.27
CA SER A 20 29.29 -3.95 -44.00
C SER A 20 30.08 -4.25 -45.28
N GLU A 21 31.33 -3.80 -45.32
CA GLU A 21 32.33 -4.14 -46.33
C GLU A 21 32.93 -5.52 -46.02
N PHE A 22 32.14 -6.57 -46.24
CA PHE A 22 32.63 -7.95 -46.25
C PHE A 22 32.62 -8.44 -47.69
N GLU A 23 33.80 -8.52 -48.30
CA GLU A 23 34.01 -9.05 -49.64
C GLU A 23 33.64 -10.54 -49.64
N TYR A 24 32.38 -10.82 -50.01
CA TYR A 24 31.83 -12.16 -50.03
C TYR A 24 32.31 -12.87 -51.30
N ASP A 25 33.11 -13.93 -51.13
CA ASP A 25 33.45 -14.87 -52.20
C ASP A 25 32.16 -15.54 -52.72
N SER A 26 31.60 -14.94 -53.78
CA SER A 26 30.27 -15.30 -54.30
C SER A 26 30.21 -16.73 -54.82
N GLU A 27 31.36 -17.33 -55.17
CA GLU A 27 31.41 -18.68 -55.71
C GLU A 27 31.29 -19.75 -54.63
N ALA A 28 32.01 -19.59 -53.51
CA ALA A 28 31.90 -20.47 -52.35
C ALA A 28 30.48 -20.42 -51.76
N GLU A 29 29.86 -19.24 -51.73
CA GLU A 29 28.51 -19.06 -51.23
C GLU A 29 27.44 -19.65 -52.17
N LYS A 30 27.59 -19.51 -53.49
CA LYS A 30 26.72 -20.16 -54.48
C LYS A 30 26.79 -21.69 -54.40
N GLN A 31 27.96 -22.27 -54.18
CA GLN A 31 28.14 -23.72 -53.98
C GLN A 31 27.52 -24.20 -52.66
N ARG A 32 27.70 -23.43 -51.58
CA ARG A 32 27.09 -23.71 -50.27
C ARG A 32 25.57 -23.57 -50.31
N ASN A 33 25.04 -22.61 -51.06
CA ASN A 33 23.60 -22.42 -51.24
C ASN A 33 22.99 -23.54 -52.10
N LYS A 34 23.62 -23.94 -53.21
CA LYS A 34 23.20 -25.11 -54.00
C LYS A 34 23.15 -26.40 -53.17
N ARG A 35 24.09 -26.60 -52.24
CA ARG A 35 24.08 -27.76 -51.32
C ARG A 35 22.97 -27.66 -50.26
N LYS A 36 22.56 -26.46 -49.86
CA LYS A 36 21.45 -26.22 -48.93
C LYS A 36 20.07 -26.27 -49.59
N ASP A 37 19.99 -26.12 -50.91
CA ASP A 37 18.75 -26.20 -51.69
C ASP A 37 18.26 -27.64 -51.95
N LEU A 38 19.10 -28.65 -51.67
CA LEU A 38 18.69 -30.07 -51.68
C LEU A 38 17.91 -30.48 -50.42
N ALA A 39 17.90 -29.65 -49.38
CA ALA A 39 17.02 -29.85 -48.24
C ALA A 39 15.63 -29.33 -48.59
N VAL A 40 14.66 -30.24 -48.72
CA VAL A 40 13.24 -29.88 -48.84
C VAL A 40 12.87 -29.08 -47.59
N LYS A 41 12.81 -27.75 -47.71
CA LYS A 41 12.26 -26.89 -46.67
C LYS A 41 10.79 -27.24 -46.55
N HIS A 42 10.46 -28.08 -45.57
CA HIS A 42 9.10 -28.21 -45.10
C HIS A 42 8.67 -26.82 -44.62
N LYS A 43 7.90 -26.11 -45.46
CA LYS A 43 7.29 -24.84 -45.06
C LYS A 43 6.25 -25.22 -44.02
N GLU A 44 6.61 -25.12 -42.74
CA GLU A 44 5.63 -25.26 -41.67
C GLU A 44 4.46 -24.35 -42.00
N LYS A 45 3.24 -24.91 -41.94
CA LYS A 45 2.04 -24.13 -42.19
C LYS A 45 2.05 -23.02 -41.13
N SER A 46 2.33 -21.79 -41.55
CA SER A 46 2.20 -20.63 -40.67
C SER A 46 0.79 -20.66 -40.10
N HIS A 47 0.68 -20.90 -38.80
CA HIS A 47 -0.60 -20.73 -38.12
C HIS A 47 -1.02 -19.29 -38.37
N LYS A 48 -2.26 -19.10 -38.86
CA LYS A 48 -2.81 -17.76 -39.04
C LYS A 48 -2.77 -17.09 -37.68
N VAL A 49 -2.17 -15.89 -37.60
CA VAL A 49 -2.15 -15.10 -36.37
C VAL A 49 -3.60 -14.88 -35.95
N ALA A 50 -3.87 -15.03 -34.64
CA ALA A 50 -5.20 -14.83 -34.10
C ALA A 50 -5.74 -13.45 -34.54
N PRO A 51 -7.03 -13.35 -34.89
CA PRO A 51 -7.62 -12.09 -35.29
C PRO A 51 -7.47 -11.08 -34.14
N ARG A 52 -7.18 -9.83 -34.51
CA ARG A 52 -6.89 -8.75 -33.56
C ARG A 52 -7.98 -8.60 -32.48
N SER A 53 -9.24 -8.83 -32.83
CA SER A 53 -10.38 -8.80 -31.90
C SER A 53 -10.30 -9.86 -30.80
N GLU A 54 -9.85 -11.07 -31.11
CA GLU A 54 -9.68 -12.14 -30.12
C GLU A 54 -8.51 -11.81 -29.19
N CYS A 55 -7.43 -11.27 -29.76
CA CYS A 55 -6.28 -10.81 -29.00
C CYS A 55 -6.67 -9.70 -28.00
N GLU A 56 -7.39 -8.66 -28.47
CA GLU A 56 -7.88 -7.55 -27.63
C GLU A 56 -8.84 -8.03 -26.53
N ALA A 57 -9.71 -8.99 -26.84
CA ALA A 57 -10.62 -9.57 -25.85
C ALA A 57 -9.86 -10.34 -24.75
N GLU A 58 -8.84 -11.12 -25.10
CA GLU A 58 -8.00 -11.82 -24.12
C GLU A 58 -7.16 -10.84 -23.27
N TYR A 59 -6.64 -9.77 -23.87
CA TYR A 59 -5.95 -8.71 -23.12
C TYR A 59 -6.87 -8.06 -22.08
N SER A 60 -8.10 -7.69 -22.46
CA SER A 60 -9.06 -7.10 -21.52
C SER A 60 -9.41 -8.05 -20.35
N LYS A 61 -9.57 -9.35 -20.62
CA LYS A 61 -9.77 -10.35 -19.57
C LYS A 61 -8.56 -10.46 -18.64
N ASP A 62 -7.35 -10.47 -19.20
CA ASP A 62 -6.13 -10.58 -18.41
C ASP A 62 -5.87 -9.36 -17.55
N GLU A 63 -6.13 -8.16 -18.07
CA GLU A 63 -6.13 -6.92 -17.28
C GLU A 63 -7.15 -6.97 -16.14
N GLY A 64 -8.36 -7.47 -16.41
CA GLY A 64 -9.37 -7.70 -15.37
C GLY A 64 -8.90 -8.65 -14.28
N ARG A 65 -8.19 -9.74 -14.64
CA ARG A 65 -7.58 -10.67 -13.67
C ARG A 65 -6.49 -10.00 -12.85
N ARG A 66 -5.59 -9.25 -13.49
CA ARG A 66 -4.50 -8.51 -12.84
C ARG A 66 -5.03 -7.45 -11.88
N GLN A 67 -6.04 -6.68 -12.30
CA GLN A 67 -6.70 -5.66 -11.49
C GLN A 67 -7.32 -6.29 -10.23
N ARG A 68 -8.03 -7.41 -10.39
CA ARG A 68 -8.63 -8.16 -9.28
C ARG A 68 -7.57 -8.69 -8.33
N PHE A 69 -6.53 -9.32 -8.85
CA PHE A 69 -5.42 -9.84 -8.04
C PHE A 69 -4.73 -8.72 -7.27
N HIS A 70 -4.45 -7.59 -7.92
CA HIS A 70 -3.84 -6.43 -7.28
C HIS A 70 -4.71 -5.88 -6.14
N ILE A 71 -6.02 -5.73 -6.36
CA ILE A 71 -6.96 -5.33 -5.32
C ILE A 71 -6.93 -6.32 -4.16
N LEU A 72 -7.04 -7.61 -4.42
CA LEU A 72 -7.07 -8.65 -3.37
C LEU A 72 -5.76 -8.75 -2.59
N SER A 73 -4.62 -8.47 -3.24
CA SER A 73 -3.30 -8.50 -2.60
C SER A 73 -3.02 -7.30 -1.68
N MET A 74 -3.78 -6.22 -1.81
CA MET A 74 -3.56 -5.00 -1.03
C MET A 74 -4.16 -5.10 0.38
N ASP A 75 -3.47 -4.46 1.32
CA ASP A 75 -3.99 -4.21 2.67
C ASP A 75 -5.35 -3.48 2.63
N ALA A 76 -6.18 -3.69 3.66
CA ALA A 76 -7.51 -3.11 3.76
C ALA A 76 -7.49 -1.58 3.64
N TYR A 77 -6.52 -0.92 4.26
CA TYR A 77 -6.39 0.53 4.20
C TYR A 77 -5.97 1.02 2.80
N SER A 78 -5.04 0.32 2.16
CA SER A 78 -4.59 0.64 0.79
C SER A 78 -5.70 0.44 -0.24
N ARG A 79 -6.48 -0.64 -0.12
CA ARG A 79 -7.67 -0.86 -0.95
C ARG A 79 -8.68 0.28 -0.81
N HIS A 80 -8.96 0.69 0.42
CA HIS A 80 -9.88 1.78 0.71
C HIS A 80 -9.44 3.10 0.05
N LYS A 81 -8.15 3.46 0.16
CA LYS A 81 -7.59 4.64 -0.51
C LYS A 81 -7.79 4.60 -2.02
N LYS A 82 -7.48 3.47 -2.65
CA LYS A 82 -7.64 3.29 -4.09
C LYS A 82 -9.10 3.48 -4.50
N PHE A 83 -10.04 2.84 -3.81
CA PHE A 83 -11.46 2.95 -4.14
C PHE A 83 -12.01 4.37 -3.95
N ILE A 84 -11.61 5.09 -2.90
CA ILE A 84 -12.00 6.49 -2.74
C ILE A 84 -11.46 7.34 -3.88
N ASN A 85 -10.19 7.15 -4.25
CA ASN A 85 -9.57 7.90 -5.33
C ASN A 85 -10.26 7.61 -6.68
N ASP A 86 -10.50 6.34 -6.99
CA ASP A 86 -11.22 5.92 -8.19
C ASP A 86 -12.62 6.56 -8.20
N TYR A 87 -13.36 6.48 -7.10
CA TYR A 87 -14.68 7.11 -6.97
C TYR A 87 -14.62 8.62 -7.22
N MET A 88 -13.60 9.29 -6.69
CA MET A 88 -13.41 10.73 -6.88
C MET A 88 -13.18 11.10 -8.34
N ILE A 89 -12.36 10.33 -9.04
CA ILE A 89 -12.02 10.55 -10.46
C ILE A 89 -13.25 10.34 -11.35
N TYR A 90 -14.00 9.25 -11.13
CA TYR A 90 -15.11 8.90 -12.02
C TYR A 90 -16.40 9.69 -11.77
N TYR A 91 -16.71 10.01 -10.50
CA TYR A 91 -17.98 10.64 -10.14
C TYR A 91 -17.85 12.12 -9.75
N GLY A 92 -16.63 12.67 -9.69
CA GLY A 92 -16.40 14.11 -9.59
C GLY A 92 -16.82 14.74 -8.25
N GLY A 93 -16.33 14.20 -7.13
CA GLY A 93 -16.51 14.79 -5.80
C GLY A 93 -15.41 15.79 -5.43
N LYS A 94 -15.61 16.55 -4.35
CA LYS A 94 -14.53 17.34 -3.71
C LYS A 94 -14.04 16.62 -2.47
N TRP A 95 -12.72 16.59 -2.27
CA TRP A 95 -12.09 16.03 -1.06
C TRP A 95 -12.57 16.72 0.24
N SER A 96 -13.08 17.96 0.13
CA SER A 96 -13.67 18.70 1.25
C SER A 96 -14.95 18.06 1.80
N GLU A 97 -15.74 17.38 0.96
CA GLU A 97 -17.01 16.75 1.36
C GLU A 97 -16.80 15.40 2.07
N PHE A 98 -15.68 14.73 1.77
CA PHE A 98 -15.31 13.46 2.41
C PHE A 98 -14.60 13.62 3.76
N LYS A 99 -14.33 14.86 4.21
CA LYS A 99 -13.78 15.07 5.55
C LYS A 99 -14.83 14.65 6.56
N GLN A 100 -14.61 13.52 7.25
CA GLN A 100 -15.39 13.18 8.42
C GLN A 100 -15.35 14.37 9.39
N ASN A 101 -16.53 14.83 9.79
CA ASN A 101 -16.67 15.83 10.84
C ASN A 101 -16.20 15.21 12.16
N LYS A 102 -14.89 15.32 12.43
CA LYS A 102 -14.27 14.87 13.70
C LYS A 102 -14.88 15.55 14.93
N SER A 103 -15.59 16.67 14.73
CA SER A 103 -16.32 17.38 15.78
C SER A 103 -17.61 16.70 16.24
N VAL A 104 -18.16 15.76 15.45
CA VAL A 104 -19.50 15.18 15.70
C VAL A 104 -19.41 13.81 16.39
N GLY A 105 -18.31 13.09 16.22
CA GLY A 105 -18.12 11.76 16.81
C GLY A 105 -17.32 11.81 18.11
N LYS A 106 -17.84 11.20 19.19
CA LYS A 106 -17.01 10.87 20.35
C LYS A 106 -16.05 9.75 19.97
N THR A 107 -14.74 10.01 20.06
CA THR A 107 -13.72 8.97 19.88
C THR A 107 -13.73 8.07 21.10
N ASP A 108 -13.31 6.80 20.96
CA ASP A 108 -13.09 5.91 22.10
C ASP A 108 -12.14 6.54 23.15
N LEU A 109 -11.11 7.22 22.67
CA LEU A 109 -10.19 7.98 23.51
C LEU A 109 -10.85 9.12 24.29
N ASP A 110 -11.83 9.80 23.68
CA ASP A 110 -12.56 10.88 24.35
C ASP A 110 -13.52 10.32 25.41
N VAL A 111 -14.20 9.22 25.10
CA VAL A 111 -15.05 8.48 26.06
C VAL A 111 -14.26 8.03 27.28
N ILE A 112 -13.04 7.51 27.05
CA ILE A 112 -12.13 7.13 28.14
C ILE A 112 -11.74 8.37 28.94
N ARG A 113 -11.35 9.48 28.30
CA ARG A 113 -10.98 10.71 29.02
C ARG A 113 -12.14 11.26 29.87
N GLU A 114 -13.38 11.19 29.37
CA GLU A 114 -14.58 11.64 30.09
C GLU A 114 -14.91 10.77 31.30
N ASN A 115 -14.75 9.45 31.20
CA ASN A 115 -15.22 8.49 32.21
C ASN A 115 -14.10 7.83 33.04
N HIS A 116 -12.83 8.12 32.73
CA HIS A 116 -11.70 7.50 33.42
C HIS A 116 -11.61 7.98 34.87
N ARG A 117 -11.51 7.01 35.79
CA ARG A 117 -11.25 7.23 37.20
C ARG A 117 -9.92 6.60 37.59
N PHE A 118 -9.13 7.34 38.36
CA PHE A 118 -7.85 6.83 38.87
C PHE A 118 -8.05 5.75 39.93
N LEU A 119 -9.04 5.93 40.83
CA LEU A 119 -9.44 4.92 41.79
C LEU A 119 -10.87 4.47 41.47
N TRP A 120 -11.01 3.17 41.19
CA TRP A 120 -12.31 2.51 41.04
C TRP A 120 -12.73 1.96 42.39
N THR A 121 -13.79 2.53 42.98
CA THR A 121 -14.40 2.11 44.24
C THR A 121 -15.54 1.13 44.01
N GLU A 122 -15.92 0.31 45.00
CA GLU A 122 -17.00 -0.67 44.85
C GLU A 122 -18.38 -0.04 44.58
N GLU A 123 -18.57 1.24 44.93
CA GLU A 123 -19.76 2.01 44.59
C GLU A 123 -19.87 2.33 43.09
N ASP A 124 -18.76 2.27 42.37
CA ASP A 124 -18.70 2.49 40.92
C ASP A 124 -18.89 1.19 40.17
N ASN A 125 -20.15 0.73 40.16
CA ASN A 125 -20.52 -0.41 39.34
C ASN A 125 -20.17 -0.12 37.87
N PRO A 126 -19.23 -0.88 37.26
CA PRO A 126 -18.84 -0.68 35.88
C PRO A 126 -19.95 -1.05 34.89
N ASP A 127 -21.01 -1.69 35.37
CA ASP A 127 -22.15 -2.16 34.58
C ASP A 127 -23.22 -1.08 34.36
N ASP A 128 -23.08 0.11 34.99
CA ASP A 128 -24.02 1.22 34.81
C ASP A 128 -24.06 1.73 33.36
N SER A 129 -22.92 1.77 32.67
CA SER A 129 -22.82 2.28 31.30
C SER A 129 -21.67 1.64 30.54
N TRP A 130 -21.84 1.48 29.22
CA TRP A 130 -20.82 0.86 28.38
C TRP A 130 -19.51 1.67 28.36
N GLU A 131 -19.58 3.00 28.47
CA GLU A 131 -18.43 3.90 28.57
C GLU A 131 -17.62 3.63 29.83
N LYS A 132 -18.28 3.46 30.99
CA LYS A 132 -17.64 3.11 32.25
C LYS A 132 -16.98 1.73 32.16
N ARG A 133 -17.68 0.74 31.59
CA ARG A 133 -17.14 -0.61 31.38
C ARG A 133 -15.90 -0.58 30.48
N MET A 134 -15.92 0.24 29.44
CA MET A 134 -14.80 0.45 28.55
C MET A 134 -13.61 1.07 29.29
N SER A 135 -13.83 2.16 30.03
CA SER A 135 -12.79 2.82 30.83
C SER A 135 -12.16 1.90 31.86
N LYS A 136 -12.96 1.06 32.54
CA LYS A 136 -12.45 0.06 33.48
C LYS A 136 -11.54 -0.96 32.80
N LYS A 137 -11.94 -1.48 31.63
CA LYS A 137 -11.10 -2.42 30.85
C LYS A 137 -9.76 -1.81 30.45
N TYR A 138 -9.73 -0.52 30.12
CA TYR A 138 -8.48 0.20 29.83
C TYR A 138 -7.63 0.42 31.08
N TYR A 139 -8.27 0.74 32.22
CA TYR A 139 -7.60 0.87 33.51
C TYR A 139 -6.93 -0.44 33.94
N ASP A 140 -7.60 -1.58 33.79
CA ASP A 140 -7.04 -2.89 34.14
C ASP A 140 -5.86 -3.30 33.24
N LYS A 141 -5.84 -2.82 31.99
CA LYS A 141 -4.73 -3.03 31.05
C LYS A 141 -3.53 -2.13 31.31
N LEU A 142 -3.70 -1.06 32.09
CA LEU A 142 -2.63 -0.10 32.33
C LEU A 142 -1.49 -0.77 33.11
N PHE A 143 -0.24 -0.50 32.70
CA PHE A 143 0.93 -0.94 33.45
C PHE A 143 0.99 -0.13 34.75
N LYS A 144 0.57 -0.75 35.85
CA LYS A 144 0.60 -0.17 37.19
C LYS A 144 1.97 -0.47 37.79
N GLU A 145 2.80 0.56 37.90
CA GLU A 145 4.09 0.47 38.57
C GLU A 145 3.86 0.67 40.07
N TYR A 146 4.20 -0.34 40.86
CA TYR A 146 4.12 -0.25 42.32
C TYR A 146 5.52 0.05 42.85
N CYS A 147 5.60 0.84 43.92
CA CYS A 147 6.85 1.07 44.63
C CYS A 147 6.66 0.88 46.12
N ILE A 148 7.64 0.26 46.76
CA ILE A 148 7.74 0.23 48.22
C ILE A 148 8.59 1.42 48.63
N SER A 149 8.03 2.30 49.45
CA SER A 149 8.72 3.47 49.99
C SER A 149 9.16 3.19 51.43
N ASP A 150 10.46 3.24 51.69
CA ASP A 150 11.01 3.26 53.05
C ASP A 150 11.02 4.71 53.56
N LEU A 151 10.19 4.95 54.57
CA LEU A 151 10.00 6.24 55.23
C LEU A 151 10.67 6.29 56.60
N SER A 152 11.52 5.32 56.97
CA SER A 152 12.18 5.26 58.28
C SER A 152 12.94 6.53 58.68
N ARG A 153 13.46 7.27 57.68
CA ARG A 153 14.19 8.54 57.87
C ARG A 153 13.48 9.75 57.26
N TYR A 154 12.15 9.73 57.19
CA TYR A 154 11.39 10.82 56.57
C TYR A 154 11.63 12.19 57.23
N LYS A 155 11.89 12.24 58.55
CA LYS A 155 12.20 13.50 59.27
C LYS A 155 13.52 14.13 58.84
N GLU A 156 14.43 13.36 58.24
CA GLU A 156 15.68 13.85 57.65
C GLU A 156 15.52 14.16 56.14
N ASN A 157 14.29 14.15 55.60
CA ASN A 157 13.98 14.23 54.16
C ASN A 157 14.67 13.13 53.32
N LYS A 158 14.96 11.97 53.93
CA LYS A 158 15.50 10.81 53.20
C LYS A 158 14.38 9.81 52.96
N VAL A 159 14.10 9.58 51.68
CA VAL A 159 13.12 8.60 51.21
C VAL A 159 13.83 7.64 50.27
N ALA A 160 13.70 6.34 50.50
CA ALA A 160 14.17 5.32 49.58
C ALA A 160 12.97 4.64 48.93
N MET A 161 13.02 4.44 47.61
CA MET A 161 11.94 3.80 46.86
C MET A 161 12.49 2.60 46.11
N ARG A 162 11.72 1.50 46.07
CA ARG A 162 12.04 0.29 45.31
C ARG A 162 10.87 -0.06 44.40
N TRP A 163 11.11 -0.11 43.09
CA TRP A 163 10.13 -0.54 42.09
C TRP A 163 9.82 -2.03 42.23
N ARG A 164 8.53 -2.38 42.22
CA ARG A 164 7.99 -3.71 42.47
C ARG A 164 6.76 -3.96 41.60
N ILE A 165 6.42 -5.22 41.39
CA ILE A 165 5.15 -5.60 40.75
C ILE A 165 4.03 -5.74 41.80
N GLU A 166 2.76 -5.64 41.37
CA GLU A 166 1.57 -5.72 42.25
C GLU A 166 1.63 -6.91 43.21
N LYS A 167 1.96 -8.08 42.68
CA LYS A 167 2.04 -9.33 43.46
C LYS A 167 3.07 -9.25 44.58
N GLU A 168 4.25 -8.71 44.31
CA GLU A 168 5.31 -8.56 45.31
C GLU A 168 4.89 -7.60 46.43
N VAL A 169 4.19 -6.52 46.08
CA VAL A 169 3.70 -5.54 47.07
C VAL A 169 2.59 -6.13 47.95
N VAL A 170 1.68 -6.91 47.37
CA VAL A 170 0.60 -7.58 48.13
C VAL A 170 1.14 -8.72 49.00
N GLU A 171 2.12 -9.48 48.51
CA GLU A 171 2.75 -10.59 49.24
C GLU A 171 3.74 -10.10 50.31
N GLY A 172 4.17 -8.83 50.25
CA GLY A 172 5.06 -8.21 51.24
C GLY A 172 6.49 -8.77 51.23
N LYS A 173 6.98 -9.28 50.10
CA LYS A 173 8.29 -9.93 49.97
C LYS A 173 9.24 -9.24 48.99
#